data_AF-A0A3N5PDY0-F1
#
_entry.id   AF-A0A3N5PDY0-F1
#
_cell.length_a   1.000
_cell.length_b   1.000
_cell.length_c   1.000
_cell.angle_alpha   90.00
_cell.angle_beta   90.00
_cell.angle_gamma   90.00
#
_symmetry.space_group_name_H-M   'P 1'
#
loop_
_entity.id
_entity.type
_entity.pdbx_description
1 polymer ?
#
loop_
_entity_poly.entity_id
_entity_poly.type
_entity_poly.pdbx_seq_one_letter_code
_entity_poly.pdbx_strand_id
1 'polypeptide(L)'
;MARSIVGIINLALSHSGIAFISTYPDITTPQGITATALWDYILDEVLEAKDWRFAKKRYKMALSTTVPIFTWDYAYPLPDDFLRLCRGSKDDPAVYPLEVYGKIISPWAVEALEDDTLCLMTNFSNASEDIYISYIARIVDPKKYSALFIKALSLRLGAQISVARTKDPKIFSNLMGAYRIALNEAESLNQSLDSEEKGNSDWEDAGR
;
A
#
# COMPACT_ATOMS: atom_id res chain seq x y z
N MET A 1 -10.75 -19.75 -9.70
CA MET A 1 -11.84 -18.74 -9.71
C MET A 1 -11.52 -17.45 -8.93
N ALA A 2 -10.53 -17.40 -8.01
CA ALA A 2 -10.26 -16.23 -7.16
C ALA A 2 -9.33 -15.13 -7.74
N ARG A 3 -8.93 -15.17 -9.03
CA ARG A 3 -7.98 -14.19 -9.62
C ARG A 3 -8.64 -13.21 -10.58
N SER A 4 -9.88 -12.81 -10.29
CA SER A 4 -10.58 -11.74 -11.01
C SER A 4 -11.30 -10.84 -10.01
N ILE A 5 -11.57 -9.58 -10.39
CA ILE A 5 -12.30 -8.63 -9.55
C ILE A 5 -13.67 -9.19 -9.17
N VAL A 6 -14.41 -9.74 -10.13
CA VAL A 6 -15.70 -10.42 -9.89
C VAL A 6 -15.57 -11.55 -8.86
N GLY A 7 -14.50 -12.34 -8.92
CA GLY A 7 -14.26 -13.42 -7.95
C GLY A 7 -14.05 -12.89 -6.53
N ILE A 8 -13.32 -11.79 -6.38
CA ILE A 8 -13.06 -11.14 -5.08
C ILE A 8 -14.33 -10.51 -4.52
N ILE A 9 -15.12 -9.84 -5.37
CA ILE A 9 -16.40 -9.25 -4.96
C ILE A 9 -17.38 -10.35 -4.55
N ASN A 10 -17.50 -11.44 -5.30
CA ASN A 10 -18.38 -12.54 -4.93
C ASN A 10 -17.93 -13.23 -3.63
N LEU A 11 -16.62 -13.31 -3.37
CA LEU A 11 -16.11 -13.74 -2.07
C LEU A 11 -16.57 -12.78 -0.96
N ALA A 12 -16.48 -11.46 -1.18
CA ALA A 12 -16.95 -10.45 -0.23
C ALA A 12 -18.46 -10.56 0.06
N LEU A 13 -19.27 -10.75 -0.99
CA LEU A 13 -20.72 -10.90 -0.89
C LEU A 13 -21.12 -12.18 -0.16
N SER A 14 -20.36 -13.26 -0.34
CA SER A 14 -20.61 -14.55 0.33
C SER A 14 -20.53 -14.44 1.86
N HIS A 15 -19.64 -13.60 2.39
CA HIS A 15 -19.51 -13.37 3.84
C HIS A 15 -20.77 -12.75 4.46
N SER A 16 -21.58 -12.05 3.67
CA SER A 16 -22.81 -11.38 4.12
C SER A 16 -24.08 -12.05 3.59
N GLY A 17 -23.97 -13.20 2.93
CA GLY A 17 -25.12 -13.91 2.33
C GLY A 17 -25.81 -13.13 1.19
N ILE A 18 -25.12 -12.21 0.53
CA ILE A 18 -25.67 -11.40 -0.57
C ILE A 18 -25.50 -12.14 -1.90
N ALA A 19 -26.47 -12.00 -2.80
CA ALA A 19 -26.44 -12.59 -4.13
C ALA A 19 -25.22 -12.12 -4.95
N PHE A 20 -24.61 -13.06 -5.68
CA PHE A 20 -23.43 -12.81 -6.50
C PHE A 20 -23.72 -11.93 -7.72
N ILE A 21 -22.65 -11.32 -8.24
CA ILE A 21 -22.62 -10.60 -9.51
C ILE A 21 -21.91 -11.44 -10.58
N SER A 22 -22.24 -11.19 -11.85
CA SER A 22 -21.64 -11.86 -13.00
C SER A 22 -20.58 -11.03 -13.73
N THR A 23 -20.60 -9.70 -13.56
CA THR A 23 -19.73 -8.75 -14.26
C THR A 23 -19.17 -7.71 -13.32
N TYR A 24 -18.07 -7.06 -13.72
CA TYR A 24 -17.52 -5.88 -13.07
C TYR A 24 -16.93 -4.95 -14.14
N PRO A 25 -17.21 -3.64 -14.12
CA PRO A 25 -18.19 -2.96 -13.26
C PRO A 25 -19.62 -3.47 -13.46
N ASP A 26 -20.46 -3.39 -12.43
CA ASP A 26 -21.89 -3.71 -12.53
C ASP A 26 -22.71 -2.50 -12.05
N ILE A 27 -23.51 -1.95 -12.95
CA ILE A 27 -24.37 -0.79 -12.70
C ILE A 27 -25.86 -1.18 -12.64
N THR A 28 -26.17 -2.47 -12.71
CA THR A 28 -27.54 -2.98 -12.84
C THR A 28 -28.06 -3.56 -11.53
N THR A 29 -27.21 -4.28 -10.79
CA THR A 29 -27.61 -4.84 -9.49
C THR A 29 -27.27 -3.87 -8.35
N PRO A 30 -28.12 -3.74 -7.31
CA PRO A 30 -27.81 -2.86 -6.18
C PRO A 30 -26.48 -3.18 -5.50
N GLN A 31 -26.12 -4.46 -5.39
CA GLN A 31 -24.84 -4.89 -4.83
C GLN A 31 -23.66 -4.59 -5.76
N GLY A 32 -23.84 -4.72 -7.08
CA GLY A 32 -22.84 -4.38 -8.08
C GLY A 32 -22.53 -2.89 -8.11
N ILE A 33 -23.55 -2.04 -8.02
CA ILE A 33 -23.41 -0.57 -7.96
C ILE A 33 -22.58 -0.19 -6.73
N THR A 34 -22.93 -0.71 -5.57
CA THR A 34 -22.21 -0.45 -4.32
C THR A 34 -20.78 -0.98 -4.36
N ALA A 35 -20.56 -2.20 -4.87
CA ALA A 35 -19.22 -2.76 -4.99
C ALA A 35 -18.33 -1.95 -5.96
N THR A 36 -18.89 -1.50 -7.08
CA THR A 36 -18.20 -0.64 -8.07
C THR A 36 -17.80 0.69 -7.46
N ALA A 37 -18.70 1.32 -6.70
CA ALA A 37 -18.43 2.61 -6.07
C ALA A 37 -17.37 2.54 -4.95
N LEU A 38 -17.21 1.38 -4.31
CA LEU A 38 -16.32 1.21 -3.15
C LEU A 38 -14.98 0.56 -3.49
N TRP A 39 -14.87 -0.08 -4.64
CA TRP A 39 -13.73 -0.95 -4.95
C TRP A 39 -12.39 -0.23 -4.84
N ASP A 40 -12.23 0.92 -5.52
CA ASP A 40 -10.96 1.64 -5.55
C ASP A 40 -10.57 2.13 -4.15
N TYR A 41 -11.50 2.75 -3.42
CA TYR A 41 -11.25 3.23 -2.07
C TYR A 41 -10.82 2.13 -1.11
N ILE A 42 -11.48 0.98 -1.15
CA ILE A 42 -11.17 -0.14 -0.26
C ILE A 42 -9.89 -0.86 -0.70
N LEU A 43 -9.62 -0.91 -2.00
CA LEU A 43 -8.37 -1.46 -2.51
C LEU A 43 -7.17 -0.67 -1.97
N ASP A 44 -7.24 0.66 -2.08
CA ASP A 44 -6.17 1.55 -1.61
C ASP A 44 -6.02 1.46 -0.09
N GLU A 45 -7.13 1.48 0.67
CA GLU A 45 -7.12 1.32 2.13
C GLU A 45 -6.43 0.01 2.57
N VAL A 46 -6.75 -1.11 1.92
CA VAL A 46 -6.18 -2.41 2.29
C VAL A 46 -4.72 -2.54 1.85
N LEU A 47 -4.35 -1.97 0.70
CA LEU A 47 -2.95 -1.90 0.25
C LEU A 47 -2.11 -1.07 1.24
N GLU A 48 -2.62 0.06 1.71
CA GLU A 48 -1.93 0.90 2.68
C GLU A 48 -1.81 0.26 4.07
N ALA A 49 -2.71 -0.66 4.43
CA ALA A 49 -2.75 -1.22 5.78
C ALA A 49 -1.45 -1.96 6.20
N LYS A 50 -0.76 -2.63 5.28
CA LYS A 50 0.42 -3.47 5.57
C LYS A 50 1.48 -3.40 4.45
N ASP A 51 2.70 -3.85 4.74
CA ASP A 51 3.79 -3.89 3.76
C ASP A 51 3.69 -5.14 2.88
N TRP A 52 2.72 -5.16 1.96
CA TRP A 52 2.49 -6.32 1.10
C TRP A 52 3.64 -6.54 0.12
N ARG A 53 4.32 -7.68 0.21
CA ARG A 53 5.47 -8.02 -0.67
C ARG A 53 5.21 -7.82 -2.16
N PHE A 54 4.04 -8.26 -2.64
CA PHE A 54 3.70 -8.16 -4.06
C PHE A 54 3.51 -6.72 -4.54
N ALA A 55 3.32 -5.77 -3.61
CA ALA A 55 3.14 -4.36 -3.87
C ALA A 55 4.34 -3.51 -3.43
N LYS A 56 5.30 -4.08 -2.68
CA LYS A 56 6.53 -3.40 -2.27
C LYS A 56 7.44 -3.20 -3.48
N LYS A 57 7.87 -1.95 -3.70
CA LYS A 57 8.80 -1.58 -4.76
C LYS A 57 9.93 -0.71 -4.19
N ARG A 58 11.11 -0.82 -4.80
CA ARG A 58 12.23 0.10 -4.62
C ARG A 58 12.33 1.02 -5.81
N TYR A 59 12.58 2.30 -5.59
CA TYR A 59 12.67 3.30 -6.66
C TYR A 59 13.80 4.28 -6.40
N LYS A 60 14.60 4.51 -7.44
CA LYS A 60 15.65 5.53 -7.45
C LYS A 60 15.01 6.87 -7.77
N MET A 61 15.13 7.82 -6.86
CA MET A 61 14.51 9.14 -6.96
C MET A 61 15.28 10.04 -7.93
N ALA A 62 14.54 10.82 -8.71
CA ALA A 62 15.08 11.91 -9.53
C ALA A 62 14.77 13.25 -8.88
N LEU A 63 15.71 14.19 -8.95
CA LEU A 63 15.54 15.53 -8.39
C LEU A 63 14.46 16.30 -9.18
N SER A 64 13.55 16.97 -8.48
CA SER A 64 12.57 17.86 -9.08
C SER A 64 13.24 19.12 -9.65
N THR A 65 12.68 19.66 -10.74
CA THR A 65 13.06 20.99 -11.23
C THR A 65 12.37 22.11 -10.45
N THR A 66 11.22 21.82 -9.83
CA THR A 66 10.50 22.71 -8.92
C THR A 66 11.03 22.49 -7.50
N VAL A 67 11.51 23.56 -6.86
CA VAL A 67 12.04 23.51 -5.48
C VAL A 67 10.95 23.80 -4.45
N PRO A 68 11.04 23.25 -3.22
CA PRO A 68 10.16 23.66 -2.14
C PRO A 68 10.29 25.16 -1.82
N ILE A 69 9.20 25.75 -1.33
CA ILE A 69 9.15 27.20 -1.03
C ILE A 69 9.92 27.52 0.26
N PHE A 70 9.82 26.66 1.27
CA PHE A 70 10.47 26.83 2.58
C PHE A 70 10.63 25.48 3.28
N THR A 71 11.35 25.46 4.41
CA THR A 71 11.70 24.27 5.23
C THR A 71 12.70 23.32 4.59
N TRP A 72 12.48 22.97 3.32
CA TRP A 72 13.22 21.95 2.60
C TRP A 72 13.99 22.53 1.41
N ASP A 73 15.20 22.03 1.18
CA ASP A 73 16.04 22.50 0.06
C ASP A 73 15.75 21.73 -1.25
N TYR A 74 15.32 20.47 -1.17
CA TYR A 74 15.16 19.57 -2.31
C TYR A 74 13.81 18.84 -2.28
N ALA A 75 13.26 18.60 -3.47
CA ALA A 75 12.06 17.80 -3.68
C ALA A 75 12.33 16.69 -4.69
N TYR A 76 11.77 15.51 -4.44
CA TYR A 76 11.91 14.34 -5.29
C TYR A 76 10.51 13.79 -5.61
N PRO A 77 10.03 13.89 -6.86
CA PRO A 77 8.69 13.42 -7.25
C PRO A 77 8.52 11.93 -6.97
N LEU A 78 7.38 11.58 -6.38
CA LEU A 78 7.02 10.19 -6.11
C LEU A 78 6.42 9.54 -7.37
N PRO A 79 6.55 8.20 -7.52
CA PRO A 79 5.90 7.48 -8.60
C PRO A 79 4.38 7.63 -8.61
N ASP A 80 3.75 7.61 -9.80
CA ASP A 80 2.29 7.73 -9.97
C ASP A 80 1.47 6.65 -9.23
N ASP A 81 2.08 5.49 -8.98
CA ASP A 81 1.46 4.38 -8.25
C ASP A 81 1.80 4.38 -6.76
N PHE A 82 2.41 5.44 -6.23
CA PHE A 82 2.74 5.54 -4.80
C PHE A 82 1.48 5.64 -3.93
N LEU A 83 1.37 4.76 -2.93
CA LEU A 83 0.36 4.87 -1.87
C LEU A 83 0.98 5.33 -0.54
N ARG A 84 2.08 4.69 -0.12
CA ARG A 84 2.83 5.10 1.07
C ARG A 84 4.25 4.56 1.08
N LEU A 85 5.11 5.18 1.86
CA LEU A 85 6.41 4.62 2.24
C LEU A 85 6.24 3.36 3.08
N CYS A 86 7.15 2.39 2.92
CA CYS A 86 7.20 1.18 3.74
C CYS A 86 7.48 1.49 5.22
N ARG A 87 7.14 0.57 6.12
CA ARG A 87 7.63 0.65 7.51
C ARG A 87 9.09 0.21 7.49
N GLY A 88 9.99 1.17 7.31
CA GLY A 88 11.43 0.91 7.28
C GLY A 88 11.94 0.34 8.60
N SER A 89 13.01 -0.44 8.54
CA SER A 89 13.81 -0.84 9.70
C SER A 89 15.21 -0.21 9.60
N LYS A 90 16.08 -0.48 10.58
CA LYS A 90 17.48 -0.05 10.50
C LYS A 90 18.20 -0.68 9.29
N ASP A 91 17.92 -1.95 9.00
CA ASP A 91 18.61 -2.73 7.99
C ASP A 91 17.91 -2.69 6.61
N ASP A 92 16.63 -2.28 6.58
CA ASP A 92 15.85 -2.06 5.35
C ASP A 92 15.05 -0.75 5.45
N PRO A 93 15.71 0.41 5.25
CA PRO A 93 15.04 1.69 5.30
C PRO A 93 13.93 1.88 4.27
N ALA A 94 12.94 2.70 4.64
CA ALA A 94 11.96 3.23 3.70
C ALA A 94 12.54 4.32 2.78
N VAL A 95 13.58 5.03 3.24
CA VAL A 95 14.29 6.08 2.51
C VAL A 95 15.79 5.89 2.75
N TYR A 96 16.56 5.78 1.68
CA TYR A 96 18.01 5.59 1.71
C TYR A 96 18.68 6.69 0.88
N PRO A 97 19.81 7.26 1.30
CA PRO A 97 20.54 6.96 2.53
C PRO A 97 19.81 7.45 3.80
N LEU A 98 19.95 6.68 4.89
CA LEU A 98 19.40 7.01 6.22
C LEU A 98 20.30 7.95 7.02
N GLU A 99 21.58 8.04 6.64
CA GLU A 99 22.63 8.73 7.37
C GLU A 99 23.37 9.72 6.48
N VAL A 100 23.62 10.90 7.04
CA VAL A 100 24.57 11.87 6.51
C VAL A 100 25.52 12.17 7.67
N TYR A 101 26.78 11.74 7.58
CA TYR A 101 27.82 11.92 8.61
C TYR A 101 27.58 11.26 9.99
N GLY A 102 27.17 9.98 10.04
CA GLY A 102 27.13 9.19 11.29
C GLY A 102 26.07 9.63 12.29
N LYS A 103 25.07 10.38 11.83
CA LYS A 103 23.87 10.74 12.58
C LYS A 103 22.67 10.42 11.70
N ILE A 104 21.86 9.44 12.12
CA ILE A 104 20.50 9.29 11.58
C ILE A 104 19.80 10.60 11.91
N ILE A 105 19.35 11.31 10.88
CA ILE A 105 18.24 12.27 10.78
C ILE A 105 18.52 13.02 9.46
N SER A 106 18.23 12.40 8.31
CA SER A 106 17.77 13.21 7.19
C SER A 106 16.29 13.44 7.45
N PRO A 107 15.89 14.61 7.98
CA PRO A 107 14.48 14.85 8.16
C PRO A 107 13.89 14.87 6.74
N TRP A 108 12.76 14.20 6.58
CA TRP A 108 12.04 14.17 5.33
C TRP A 108 10.55 14.29 5.61
N ALA A 109 9.84 14.85 4.64
CA ALA A 109 8.39 14.91 4.62
C ALA A 109 7.88 14.40 3.28
N VAL A 110 6.68 13.86 3.26
CA VAL A 110 5.95 13.56 2.02
C VAL A 110 4.84 14.58 1.89
N GLU A 111 5.02 15.52 0.97
CA GLU A 111 4.15 16.69 0.81
C GLU A 111 4.05 17.04 -0.68
N ALA A 112 2.98 17.72 -1.07
CA ALA A 112 2.81 18.20 -2.43
C ALA A 112 3.54 19.54 -2.63
N LEU A 113 4.13 19.72 -3.82
CA LEU A 113 4.60 21.02 -4.29
C LEU A 113 3.42 21.91 -4.69
N GLU A 114 3.69 23.18 -5.01
CA GLU A 114 2.67 24.14 -5.46
C GLU A 114 1.93 23.71 -6.73
N ASP A 115 2.55 22.83 -7.53
CA ASP A 115 1.97 22.23 -8.75
C ASP A 115 1.19 20.92 -8.49
N ASP A 116 0.85 20.64 -7.23
CA ASP A 116 0.18 19.41 -6.75
C ASP A 116 1.00 18.11 -6.93
N THR A 117 2.28 18.19 -7.33
CA THR A 117 3.15 17.01 -7.43
C THR A 117 3.53 16.53 -6.03
N LEU A 118 3.15 15.29 -5.68
CA LEU A 118 3.54 14.68 -4.42
C LEU A 118 5.03 14.31 -4.46
N CYS A 119 5.79 14.84 -3.49
CA CYS A 119 7.24 14.68 -3.43
C CYS A 119 7.69 14.19 -2.06
N LEU A 120 8.82 13.50 -2.04
CA LEU A 120 9.66 13.40 -0.86
C LEU A 120 10.50 14.67 -0.75
N MET A 121 10.29 15.45 0.30
CA MET A 121 11.02 16.68 0.59
C MET A 121 12.11 16.42 1.62
N THR A 122 13.32 16.94 1.38
CA THR A 122 14.46 16.78 2.30
C THR A 122 15.53 17.83 2.04
N ASN A 123 16.49 17.96 2.96
CA ASN A 123 17.68 18.81 2.79
C ASN A 123 18.87 18.03 2.20
N PHE A 124 18.68 16.76 1.86
CA PHE A 124 19.71 15.93 1.24
C PHE A 124 19.69 16.05 -0.29
N SER A 125 20.84 16.37 -0.85
CA SER A 125 21.06 16.43 -2.31
C SER A 125 21.51 15.07 -2.84
N ASN A 126 20.95 14.65 -3.98
CA ASN A 126 21.38 13.43 -4.66
C ASN A 126 22.65 13.61 -5.52
N ALA A 127 23.43 14.68 -5.31
CA ALA A 127 24.61 14.99 -6.11
C ALA A 127 25.81 14.08 -5.79
N SER A 128 25.98 13.66 -4.53
CA SER A 128 27.05 12.76 -4.10
C SER A 128 26.60 11.31 -4.03
N GLU A 129 25.33 11.06 -3.69
CA GLU A 129 24.77 9.73 -3.54
C GLU A 129 23.30 9.72 -3.99
N ASP A 130 22.89 8.67 -4.68
CA ASP A 130 21.51 8.53 -5.13
C ASP A 130 20.55 8.31 -3.95
N ILE A 131 19.34 8.88 -4.04
CA ILE A 131 18.27 8.62 -3.09
C ILE A 131 17.38 7.49 -3.61
N TYR A 132 17.05 6.57 -2.72
CA TYR A 132 16.14 5.46 -2.98
C TYR A 132 15.01 5.45 -1.96
N ILE A 133 13.83 5.01 -2.40
CA ILE A 133 12.71 4.74 -1.50
C ILE A 133 12.23 3.30 -1.63
N SER A 134 11.71 2.77 -0.52
CA SER A 134 10.89 1.56 -0.49
C SER A 134 9.44 1.97 -0.19
N TYR A 135 8.51 1.63 -1.08
CA TYR A 135 7.11 2.07 -0.97
C TYR A 135 6.14 0.95 -1.36
N ILE A 136 4.88 1.14 -0.98
CA ILE A 136 3.75 0.33 -1.41
C ILE A 136 3.11 0.97 -2.63
N ALA A 137 3.10 0.21 -3.72
CA ALA A 137 2.53 0.60 -4.99
C ALA A 137 1.06 0.19 -5.10
N ARG A 138 0.26 0.99 -5.81
CA ARG A 138 -1.11 0.70 -6.20
C ARG A 138 -1.14 -0.38 -7.28
N ILE A 139 -1.26 -1.64 -6.86
CA ILE A 139 -1.39 -2.76 -7.80
C ILE A 139 -2.86 -2.98 -8.12
N VAL A 140 -3.24 -2.85 -9.39
CA VAL A 140 -4.63 -3.05 -9.85
C VAL A 140 -4.89 -4.43 -10.44
N ASP A 141 -3.84 -5.19 -10.78
CA ASP A 141 -3.97 -6.53 -11.37
C ASP A 141 -4.27 -7.59 -10.28
N PRO A 142 -5.49 -8.16 -10.23
CA PRO A 142 -5.86 -9.13 -9.19
C PRO A 142 -5.06 -10.42 -9.26
N LYS A 143 -4.37 -10.71 -10.37
CA LYS A 143 -3.52 -11.89 -10.49
C LYS A 143 -2.26 -11.80 -9.64
N LYS A 144 -1.84 -10.59 -9.25
CA LYS A 144 -0.67 -10.35 -8.40
C LYS A 144 -0.98 -10.46 -6.91
N TYR A 145 -2.26 -10.43 -6.54
CA TYR A 145 -2.67 -10.42 -5.15
C TYR A 145 -2.35 -11.74 -4.45
N SER A 146 -1.79 -11.65 -3.24
CA SER A 146 -1.58 -12.80 -2.38
C SER A 146 -2.92 -13.31 -1.81
N ALA A 147 -2.97 -14.58 -1.40
CA ALA A 147 -4.18 -15.16 -0.83
C ALA A 147 -4.66 -14.43 0.44
N LEU A 148 -3.73 -14.01 1.31
CA LEU A 148 -4.05 -13.25 2.52
C LEU A 148 -4.54 -11.84 2.20
N PHE A 149 -3.99 -11.19 1.17
CA PHE A 149 -4.53 -9.91 0.69
C PHE A 149 -5.96 -10.07 0.18
N ILE A 150 -6.23 -11.09 -0.63
CA ILE A 150 -7.60 -11.37 -1.11
C ILE A 150 -8.56 -11.62 0.05
N LYS A 151 -8.13 -12.38 1.08
CA LYS A 151 -8.93 -12.58 2.31
C LYS A 151 -9.23 -11.25 2.98
N ALA A 152 -8.22 -10.43 3.26
CA ALA A 152 -8.38 -9.14 3.91
C ALA A 152 -9.28 -8.18 3.11
N LEU A 153 -9.03 -8.05 1.80
CA LEU A 153 -9.80 -7.23 0.88
C LEU A 153 -11.27 -7.66 0.82
N SER A 154 -11.53 -8.97 0.71
CA SER A 154 -12.90 -9.50 0.66
C SER A 154 -13.68 -9.24 1.96
N LEU A 155 -13.02 -9.32 3.12
CA LEU A 155 -13.64 -9.05 4.42
C LEU A 155 -13.95 -7.57 4.60
N ARG A 156 -13.00 -6.68 4.25
CA ARG A 156 -13.18 -5.23 4.35
C ARG A 156 -14.27 -4.71 3.41
N LEU A 157 -14.26 -5.19 2.16
CA LEU A 157 -15.28 -4.88 1.15
C LEU A 157 -16.66 -5.43 1.58
N GLY A 158 -16.70 -6.69 2.03
CA GLY A 158 -17.93 -7.33 2.50
C GLY A 158 -18.56 -6.59 3.68
N ALA A 159 -17.74 -6.13 4.63
CA ALA A 159 -18.20 -5.30 5.74
C ALA A 159 -18.89 -4.04 5.21
N GLN A 160 -18.25 -3.28 4.33
CA GLN A 160 -18.82 -2.03 3.82
C GLN A 160 -20.11 -2.25 3.03
N ILE A 161 -20.16 -3.29 2.18
CA ILE A 161 -21.36 -3.64 1.42
C ILE A 161 -22.51 -4.04 2.36
N SER A 162 -22.20 -4.75 3.45
CA SER A 162 -23.21 -5.21 4.43
C SER A 162 -23.97 -4.05 5.07
N VAL A 163 -23.32 -2.92 5.34
CA VAL A 163 -23.95 -1.73 5.96
C VAL A 163 -25.17 -1.26 5.16
N ALA A 164 -25.05 -1.24 3.83
CA ALA A 164 -26.13 -0.80 2.96
C ALA A 164 -27.22 -1.86 2.76
N ARG A 165 -26.96 -3.14 3.07
CA ARG A 165 -27.79 -4.26 2.58
C ARG A 165 -28.40 -5.14 3.67
N THR A 166 -27.69 -5.44 4.75
CA THR A 166 -28.13 -6.48 5.71
C THR A 166 -28.99 -5.92 6.84
N LYS A 167 -29.00 -4.60 7.07
CA LYS A 167 -29.69 -3.92 8.19
C LYS A 167 -29.31 -4.47 9.58
N ASP A 168 -28.30 -5.33 9.68
CA ASP A 168 -27.78 -5.91 10.92
C ASP A 168 -26.37 -5.38 11.18
N PRO A 169 -26.20 -4.49 12.19
CA PRO A 169 -24.89 -3.93 12.52
C PRO A 169 -23.88 -4.99 13.02
N LYS A 170 -24.35 -6.17 13.47
CA LYS A 170 -23.46 -7.25 13.94
C LYS A 170 -22.65 -7.87 12.81
N ILE A 171 -23.21 -7.94 11.60
CA ILE A 171 -22.48 -8.48 10.44
C ILE A 171 -21.28 -7.58 10.14
N PHE A 172 -21.49 -6.27 10.12
CA PHE A 172 -20.40 -5.31 9.96
C PHE A 172 -19.33 -5.48 11.04
N SER A 173 -19.70 -5.52 12.33
CA SER A 173 -18.72 -5.65 13.42
C SER A 173 -17.94 -6.96 13.33
N ASN A 174 -18.60 -8.06 12.99
CA ASN A 174 -17.97 -9.38 12.85
C ASN A 174 -16.97 -9.41 11.69
N LEU A 175 -17.34 -8.86 10.54
CA LEU A 175 -16.46 -8.80 9.37
C LEU A 175 -15.27 -7.86 9.58
N MET A 176 -15.46 -6.73 10.27
CA MET A 176 -14.36 -5.86 10.68
C MET A 176 -13.43 -6.55 11.69
N GLY A 177 -13.97 -7.37 12.60
CA GLY A 177 -13.18 -8.22 13.49
C GLY A 177 -12.32 -9.24 12.72
N ALA A 178 -12.94 -9.95 11.78
CA ALA A 178 -12.24 -10.91 10.93
C ALA A 178 -11.18 -10.24 10.02
N TYR A 179 -11.47 -9.04 9.50
CA TYR A 179 -10.53 -8.24 8.72
C TYR A 179 -9.26 -7.93 9.52
N ARG A 180 -9.41 -7.46 10.77
CA ARG A 180 -8.26 -7.18 11.66
C ARG A 180 -7.41 -8.43 11.92
N ILE A 181 -8.05 -9.57 12.14
CA ILE A 181 -7.35 -10.86 12.29
C ILE A 181 -6.58 -11.21 11.01
N ALA A 182 -7.21 -11.08 9.84
CA ALA A 182 -6.57 -11.35 8.55
C ALA A 182 -5.36 -10.44 8.28
N LEU A 183 -5.40 -9.17 8.71
CA LEU A 183 -4.26 -8.27 8.61
C LEU A 183 -3.09 -8.70 9.51
N ASN A 184 -3.36 -9.20 10.71
CA ASN A 184 -2.33 -9.68 11.63
C ASN A 184 -1.72 -11.00 11.13
N GLU A 185 -2.54 -11.91 10.59
CA GLU A 185 -2.06 -13.13 9.91
C GLU A 185 -1.17 -12.78 8.72
N ALA A 186 -1.56 -11.79 7.91
CA ALA A 186 -0.78 -11.31 6.78
C ALA A 186 0.59 -10.77 7.20
N GLU A 187 0.63 -9.99 8.27
CA GLU A 187 1.88 -9.47 8.83
C GLU A 187 2.78 -10.57 9.39
N SER A 188 2.23 -11.52 10.13
CA SER A 188 2.99 -12.65 10.67
C SER A 188 3.58 -13.53 9.57
N LEU A 189 2.80 -13.84 8.52
CA LEU A 189 3.32 -14.57 7.36
C LEU A 189 4.39 -13.76 6.64
N ASN A 190 4.20 -12.44 6.53
CA ASN A 190 5.19 -11.57 5.93
C ASN A 190 6.52 -11.65 6.69
N GLN A 191 6.48 -11.56 8.03
CA GLN A 191 7.70 -11.67 8.85
C GLN A 191 8.34 -13.05 8.78
N SER A 192 7.56 -14.14 8.78
CA SER A 192 8.12 -15.51 8.75
C SER A 192 8.86 -15.83 7.45
N LEU A 193 8.48 -15.18 6.36
CA LEU A 193 9.12 -15.37 5.05
C LEU A 193 10.32 -14.41 4.86
N ASP A 194 10.57 -13.47 5.79
CA ASP A 194 11.67 -12.48 5.75
C ASP A 194 12.87 -12.94 6.60
N SER A 195 12.76 -14.06 7.33
CA SER A 195 13.67 -14.42 8.43
C SER A 195 15.12 -14.72 8.02
N GLU A 196 15.47 -14.70 6.74
CA GLU A 196 16.83 -14.96 6.25
C GLU A 196 17.27 -14.05 5.09
N GLU A 197 16.68 -12.86 4.93
CA GLU A 197 17.14 -11.90 3.91
C GLU A 197 18.36 -11.10 4.41
N LYS A 198 19.47 -11.79 4.72
CA LYS A 198 20.78 -11.13 4.76
C LYS A 198 21.15 -10.80 3.32
N GLY A 199 20.74 -9.62 2.86
CA GLY A 199 21.24 -9.06 1.60
C GLY A 199 22.77 -9.11 1.58
N ASN A 200 23.36 -9.23 0.41
CA ASN A 200 24.83 -9.24 0.26
C ASN A 200 25.41 -7.97 0.91
N SER A 201 26.22 -8.06 1.96
CA SER A 201 26.78 -6.89 2.66
C SER A 201 27.65 -5.97 1.78
N ASP A 202 27.86 -6.32 0.52
CA ASP A 202 28.50 -5.46 -0.48
C ASP A 202 27.87 -4.05 -0.61
N TRP A 203 26.59 -3.84 -0.26
CA TRP A 203 25.99 -2.49 -0.24
C TRP A 203 26.30 -1.70 1.04
N GLU A 204 26.71 -2.37 2.14
CA GLU A 204 27.27 -1.71 3.34
C GLU A 204 28.76 -1.40 3.16
N ASP A 205 29.48 -2.25 2.42
CA ASP A 205 30.91 -2.08 2.09
C ASP A 205 31.16 -1.17 0.86
N ALA A 206 30.11 -0.86 0.09
CA ALA A 206 30.17 0.07 -1.04
C ALA A 206 30.14 1.54 -0.64
N GLY A 207 30.54 1.87 0.61
CA GLY A 207 30.81 3.24 1.09
C GLY A 207 31.92 3.95 0.30
N ARG A 208 31.64 4.23 -0.97
CA ARG A 208 32.29 5.19 -1.86
C ARG A 208 31.30 6.27 -2.22
#